data_AF-A0A8T4FM45-F1
#
_entry.id   AF-A0A8T4FM45-F1
#
_cell.length_a   1.000
_cell.length_b   1.000
_cell.length_c   1.000
_cell.angle_alpha   90.00
_cell.angle_beta   90.00
_cell.angle_gamma   90.00
#
_symmetry.space_group_name_H-M   'P 1'
#
loop_
_entity.id
_entity.type
_entity.pdbx_description
1 polymer ?
#
loop_
_entity_poly.entity_id
_entity_poly.type
_entity_poly.pdbx_seq_one_letter_code
_entity_poly.pdbx_strand_id
1 'polypeptide(L)'
;MEACPTMFVVACRKAKGFTRPVATSLRYQDGTVGTTLNSFIIVNRDGWAITAAHTFDSMVKYEADRKKIAEIEKMQGATVDGSPRPPSKLDPKFILNHSFWWGWDGVMISEVTIDRRVDIALVKLVNFKPGMVPNYPVFADPEEVSIGMSVCRVG
;
A
#
# COMPACT_ATOMS: atom_id res chain seq x y z
N MET A 1 -16.05 -41.23 -2.52
CA MET A 1 -14.91 -40.91 -3.40
C MET A 1 -14.63 -39.43 -3.21
N GLU A 2 -13.64 -39.07 -2.39
CA GLU A 2 -13.25 -37.66 -2.25
C GLU A 2 -12.54 -37.21 -3.52
N ALA A 3 -13.05 -36.17 -4.18
CA ALA A 3 -12.38 -35.59 -5.33
C ALA A 3 -11.05 -34.98 -4.88
N CYS A 4 -9.94 -35.46 -5.45
CA CYS A 4 -8.62 -34.86 -5.25
C CYS A 4 -8.71 -33.36 -5.65
N PRO A 5 -8.38 -32.41 -4.75
CA PRO A 5 -8.49 -31.00 -5.06
C PRO A 5 -7.59 -30.66 -6.26
N THR A 6 -8.15 -29.95 -7.24
CA THR A 6 -7.42 -29.58 -8.45
C THR A 6 -6.20 -28.71 -8.10
N MET A 7 -5.16 -28.75 -8.93
CA MET A 7 -3.91 -27.99 -8.74
C MET A 7 -4.15 -26.52 -8.39
N PHE A 8 -5.15 -25.89 -9.02
CA PHE A 8 -5.52 -24.50 -8.75
C PHE A 8 -6.06 -24.27 -7.34
N VAL A 9 -6.90 -25.17 -6.83
CA VAL A 9 -7.44 -25.09 -5.46
C VAL A 9 -6.31 -25.22 -4.44
N VAL A 10 -5.37 -26.14 -4.69
CA VAL A 10 -4.19 -26.33 -3.84
C VAL A 10 -3.32 -25.06 -3.83
N ALA A 11 -3.05 -24.48 -5.00
CA ALA A 11 -2.28 -23.24 -5.13
C ALA A 11 -2.95 -22.07 -4.39
N CYS A 12 -4.25 -21.87 -4.58
CA CYS A 12 -5.02 -20.82 -3.90
C CYS A 12 -5.01 -21.01 -2.37
N ARG A 13 -5.18 -22.24 -1.88
CA ARG A 13 -5.11 -22.54 -0.44
C ARG A 13 -3.73 -22.22 0.13
N LYS A 14 -2.67 -22.55 -0.59
CA LYS A 14 -1.29 -22.21 -0.19
C LYS A 14 -1.09 -20.70 -0.15
N ALA A 15 -1.47 -19.98 -1.20
CA ALA A 15 -1.31 -18.53 -1.32
C ALA A 15 -2.05 -17.74 -0.23
N LYS A 16 -3.26 -18.18 0.14
CA LYS A 16 -4.05 -17.58 1.23
C LYS A 16 -3.34 -17.62 2.59
N GLY A 17 -2.39 -18.53 2.80
CA GLY A 17 -1.62 -18.60 4.03
C GLY A 17 -0.86 -17.31 4.32
N PHE A 18 -0.21 -16.76 3.30
CA PHE A 18 0.68 -15.60 3.42
C PHE A 18 0.17 -14.32 2.74
N THR A 19 -0.99 -14.35 2.08
CA THR A 19 -1.59 -13.17 1.43
C THR A 19 -2.57 -12.46 2.35
N ARG A 20 -2.48 -11.14 2.47
CA ARG A 20 -3.32 -10.32 3.35
C ARG A 20 -3.76 -9.02 2.66
N PRO A 21 -4.89 -8.44 3.08
CA PRO A 21 -5.34 -7.16 2.56
C PRO A 21 -4.54 -6.01 3.18
N VAL A 22 -4.22 -5.00 2.38
CA VAL A 22 -3.88 -3.66 2.88
C VAL A 22 -5.00 -2.71 2.48
N ALA A 23 -5.62 -2.10 3.48
CA ALA A 23 -6.64 -1.07 3.25
C ALA A 23 -6.02 0.30 3.43
N THR A 24 -6.37 1.24 2.56
CA THR A 24 -6.00 2.65 2.70
C THR A 24 -7.23 3.47 3.00
N SER A 25 -7.18 4.33 4.02
CA SER A 25 -8.24 5.29 4.33
C SER A 25 -7.78 6.71 4.05
N LEU A 26 -8.63 7.50 3.39
CA LEU A 26 -8.36 8.88 3.00
C LEU A 26 -9.49 9.79 3.47
N ARG A 27 -9.13 11.00 3.90
CA ARG A 27 -10.07 12.12 4.09
C ARG A 27 -9.62 13.31 3.26
N TYR A 28 -10.53 13.89 2.50
CA TYR A 28 -10.26 15.03 1.62
C TYR A 28 -10.67 16.36 2.26
N GLN A 29 -10.18 17.47 1.71
CA GLN A 29 -10.48 18.83 2.16
C GLN A 29 -11.97 19.19 2.08
N ASP A 30 -12.69 18.64 1.10
CA ASP A 30 -14.14 18.80 0.95
C ASP A 30 -14.98 17.96 1.95
N GLY A 31 -14.32 17.22 2.86
CA GLY A 31 -14.96 16.37 3.85
C GLY A 31 -15.34 14.98 3.33
N THR A 32 -15.14 14.70 2.04
CA THR A 32 -15.35 13.34 1.52
C THR A 32 -14.29 12.37 2.04
N VAL A 33 -14.65 11.08 2.03
CA VAL A 33 -13.75 9.98 2.42
C VAL A 33 -13.53 9.05 1.23
N GLY A 34 -12.36 8.43 1.18
CA GLY A 34 -12.00 7.44 0.17
C GLY A 34 -11.36 6.22 0.81
N THR A 35 -11.57 5.07 0.20
CA THR A 35 -10.93 3.82 0.62
C THR A 35 -10.46 3.04 -0.61
N THR A 36 -9.26 2.48 -0.51
CA THR A 36 -8.76 1.50 -1.48
C THR A 36 -8.38 0.22 -0.77
N LEU A 37 -8.41 -0.89 -1.51
CA LEU A 37 -8.04 -2.20 -1.01
C LEU A 37 -7.05 -2.82 -1.99
N ASN A 38 -5.89 -3.21 -1.49
CA ASN A 38 -4.88 -3.96 -2.24
C ASN A 38 -4.51 -5.22 -1.45
N SER A 39 -3.66 -6.06 -2.04
CA SER A 39 -3.08 -7.23 -1.38
C SER A 39 -1.59 -7.06 -1.13
N PHE A 40 -1.08 -7.74 -0.10
CA PHE A 40 0.34 -7.94 0.10
C PHE A 40 0.63 -9.39 0.48
N ILE A 41 1.86 -9.83 0.23
CA ILE A 41 2.36 -11.17 0.52
C ILE A 41 3.46 -11.05 1.56
N ILE A 42 3.35 -11.79 2.65
CA ILE A 42 4.39 -11.87 3.67
C ILE A 42 5.45 -12.87 3.20
N VAL A 43 6.68 -12.38 3.08
CA VAL A 43 7.79 -13.09 2.44
C VAL A 43 8.55 -13.99 3.41
N ASN A 44 8.74 -13.55 4.67
CA ASN A 44 9.53 -14.32 5.64
C ASN A 44 9.16 -14.01 7.09
N ARG A 45 9.78 -14.77 8.00
CA ARG A 45 9.57 -14.70 9.46
C ARG A 45 9.94 -13.35 10.06
N ASP A 46 10.82 -12.60 9.41
CA ASP A 46 11.25 -11.30 9.91
C ASP A 46 10.20 -10.21 9.64
N GLY A 47 9.11 -10.51 8.93
CA GLY A 47 8.05 -9.55 8.65
C GLY A 47 8.31 -8.70 7.40
N TRP A 48 9.19 -9.15 6.50
CA TRP A 48 9.24 -8.56 5.16
C TRP A 48 8.01 -8.97 4.36
N ALA A 49 7.45 -8.03 3.60
CA ALA A 49 6.31 -8.27 2.74
C ALA A 49 6.46 -7.53 1.40
N ILE A 50 5.77 -8.02 0.37
CA ILE A 50 5.73 -7.43 -0.97
C ILE A 50 4.29 -7.03 -1.31
N THR A 51 4.11 -5.87 -1.92
CA THR A 51 2.85 -5.40 -2.51
C THR A 51 3.16 -4.67 -3.83
N ALA A 52 2.12 -4.21 -4.53
CA ALA A 52 2.29 -3.38 -5.71
C ALA A 52 2.81 -1.98 -5.32
N ALA A 53 3.63 -1.36 -6.17
CA ALA A 53 4.16 -0.03 -5.91
C ALA A 53 3.05 1.04 -5.85
N HIS A 54 2.02 0.91 -6.68
CA HIS A 54 0.88 1.82 -6.70
C HIS A 54 0.05 1.83 -5.41
N THR A 55 0.19 0.84 -4.52
CA THR A 55 -0.37 0.89 -3.15
C THR A 55 0.02 2.19 -2.42
N PHE A 56 1.18 2.76 -2.75
CA PHE A 56 1.73 3.96 -2.12
C PHE A 56 1.35 5.29 -2.80
N ASP A 57 0.57 5.28 -3.89
CA ASP A 57 0.25 6.51 -4.65
C ASP A 57 -0.49 7.55 -3.82
N SER A 58 -1.43 7.08 -3.01
CA SER A 58 -2.19 7.92 -2.09
C SER A 58 -1.31 8.55 -1.01
N MET A 59 -0.26 7.85 -0.56
CA MET A 59 0.70 8.37 0.42
C MET A 59 1.56 9.47 -0.21
N VAL A 60 2.07 9.23 -1.41
CA VAL A 60 2.85 10.22 -2.16
C VAL A 60 2.01 11.48 -2.43
N LYS A 61 0.75 11.30 -2.84
CA LYS A 61 -0.17 12.43 -3.00
C LYS A 61 -0.44 13.16 -1.69
N TYR A 62 -0.67 12.44 -0.60
CA TYR A 62 -0.89 13.04 0.72
C TYR A 62 0.30 13.90 1.17
N GLU A 63 1.54 13.41 1.00
CA GLU A 63 2.74 14.20 1.32
C GLU A 63 2.87 15.45 0.44
N ALA A 64 2.59 15.33 -0.86
CA ALA A 64 2.61 16.46 -1.78
C ALA A 64 1.54 17.51 -1.45
N ASP A 65 0.31 17.07 -1.16
CA ASP A 65 -0.79 17.94 -0.75
C ASP A 65 -0.45 18.66 0.56
N ARG A 66 0.10 17.95 1.56
CA ARG A 66 0.54 18.56 2.82
C ARG A 66 1.59 19.65 2.63
N LYS A 67 2.56 19.46 1.73
CA LYS A 67 3.57 20.49 1.41
C LYS A 67 2.90 21.72 0.78
N LYS A 68 2.01 21.52 -0.18
CA LYS A 68 1.27 22.62 -0.84
C LYS A 68 0.36 23.37 0.13
N ILE A 69 -0.34 22.67 1.02
CA ILE A 69 -1.17 23.29 2.06
C ILE A 69 -0.29 24.20 2.93
N ALA A 70 0.85 23.69 3.42
CA ALA A 70 1.75 24.47 4.26
C ALA A 70 2.35 25.69 3.52
N GLU A 71 2.63 25.58 2.21
CA GLU A 71 3.05 26.70 1.38
C GLU A 71 1.96 27.76 1.25
N ILE A 72 0.72 27.35 0.97
CA ILE A 72 -0.43 28.25 0.87
C ILE A 72 -0.67 28.97 2.20
N GLU A 73 -0.66 28.24 3.32
CA GLU A 73 -0.85 28.79 4.66
C GLU A 73 0.22 29.82 5.02
N LYS A 74 1.49 29.59 4.65
CA LYS A 74 2.57 30.57 4.84
C LYS A 74 2.40 31.83 4.02
N MET A 75 1.77 31.74 2.86
CA MET A 75 1.51 32.88 1.97
C MET A 75 0.24 33.64 2.35
N GLN A 76 -0.63 33.07 3.18
CA GLN A 76 -1.81 33.76 3.70
C GLN A 76 -1.38 34.87 4.65
N GLY A 77 -1.87 36.09 4.42
CA GLY A 77 -1.49 37.27 5.20
C GLY A 77 -0.18 37.94 4.76
N ALA A 78 0.53 37.39 3.76
CA ALA A 78 1.66 38.07 3.15
C ALA A 78 1.19 39.27 2.31
N THR A 79 1.92 40.38 2.40
CA THR A 79 1.69 41.57 1.57
C THR A 79 2.42 41.40 0.25
N VAL A 80 1.74 41.63 -0.88
CA VAL A 80 2.35 41.71 -2.21
C VAL A 80 2.10 43.11 -2.74
N ASP A 81 3.15 43.84 -3.07
CA ASP A 81 3.11 45.23 -3.56
C ASP A 81 2.28 46.18 -2.68
N GLY A 82 2.40 46.04 -1.35
CA GLY A 82 1.69 46.88 -0.38
C GLY A 82 0.21 46.55 -0.16
N SER A 83 -0.32 45.55 -0.86
CA SER A 83 -1.69 45.03 -0.68
C SER A 83 -1.70 43.65 0.00
N PRO A 84 -2.67 43.36 0.89
CA PRO A 84 -2.84 42.02 1.43
C PRO A 84 -3.12 41.03 0.29
N ARG A 85 -2.33 39.96 0.21
CA ARG A 85 -2.57 38.92 -0.79
C ARG A 85 -3.94 38.28 -0.52
N PRO A 86 -4.81 38.12 -1.54
CA PRO A 86 -6.09 37.47 -1.35
C PRO A 86 -5.88 36.02 -0.86
N PRO A 87 -6.77 35.51 0.02
CA PRO A 87 -6.65 34.16 0.54
C PRO A 87 -6.68 33.16 -0.61
N SER A 88 -5.61 32.37 -0.72
CA SER A 88 -5.56 31.29 -1.71
C SER A 88 -6.43 30.13 -1.23
N LYS A 89 -7.41 29.75 -2.05
CA LYS A 89 -8.33 28.65 -1.74
C LYS A 89 -7.61 27.32 -1.89
N LEU A 90 -7.73 26.45 -0.88
CA LEU A 90 -7.24 25.08 -0.95
C LEU A 90 -8.05 24.27 -1.97
N ASP A 91 -7.37 23.35 -2.67
CA ASP A 91 -8.04 22.41 -3.56
C ASP A 91 -8.92 21.45 -2.73
N PRO A 92 -10.23 21.30 -3.05
CA PRO A 92 -11.11 20.38 -2.35
C PRO A 92 -10.65 18.91 -2.38
N LYS A 93 -9.80 18.54 -3.35
CA LYS A 93 -9.23 17.19 -3.52
C LYS A 93 -7.86 17.01 -2.87
N PHE A 94 -7.41 17.95 -2.05
CA PHE A 94 -6.28 17.69 -1.16
C PHE A 94 -6.63 16.64 -0.11
N ILE A 95 -5.71 15.70 0.10
CA ILE A 95 -5.81 14.68 1.14
C ILE A 95 -5.32 15.29 2.45
N LEU A 96 -6.19 15.29 3.47
CA LEU A 96 -5.88 15.78 4.82
C LEU A 96 -5.45 14.67 5.77
N ASN A 97 -5.95 13.45 5.54
CA ASN A 97 -5.59 12.29 6.34
C ASN A 97 -5.40 11.09 5.44
N HIS A 98 -4.40 10.30 5.80
CA HIS A 98 -4.01 9.08 5.12
C HIS A 98 -3.62 8.06 6.18
N SER A 99 -4.07 6.82 6.02
CA SER A 99 -3.58 5.70 6.82
C SER A 99 -3.59 4.40 6.03
N PHE A 100 -2.66 3.51 6.39
CA PHE A 100 -2.66 2.12 5.96
C PHE A 100 -3.09 1.21 7.12
N TRP A 101 -3.86 0.18 6.80
CA TRP A 101 -4.15 -0.94 7.69
C TRP A 101 -3.64 -2.24 7.06
N TRP A 102 -2.62 -2.84 7.68
CA TRP A 102 -1.86 -3.97 7.13
C TRP A 102 -2.46 -5.32 7.53
N GLY A 103 -3.78 -5.45 7.47
CA GLY A 103 -4.51 -6.69 7.74
C GLY A 103 -4.64 -7.07 9.22
N TRP A 104 -3.96 -6.35 10.11
CA TRP A 104 -4.06 -6.50 11.57
C TRP A 104 -3.87 -5.18 12.28
N ASP A 105 -4.55 -5.04 13.42
CA ASP A 105 -4.41 -3.88 14.28
C ASP A 105 -3.03 -3.84 14.93
N GLY A 106 -2.43 -2.64 14.96
CA GLY A 106 -1.11 -2.40 15.52
C GLY A 106 0.08 -2.83 14.66
N VAL A 107 -0.15 -3.48 13.51
CA VAL A 107 0.90 -3.76 12.52
C VAL A 107 1.11 -2.52 11.65
N MET A 108 2.36 -2.07 11.60
CA MET A 108 2.79 -0.86 10.89
C MET A 108 3.98 -1.16 9.98
N ILE A 109 4.35 -0.23 9.12
CA ILE A 109 5.61 -0.31 8.36
C ILE A 109 6.71 0.52 9.03
N SER A 110 7.94 0.02 9.06
CA SER A 110 9.13 0.81 9.44
C SER A 110 9.95 1.25 8.24
N GLU A 111 9.96 0.42 7.18
CA GLU A 111 10.79 0.63 6.00
C GLU A 111 10.00 0.26 4.75
N VAL A 112 10.27 0.99 3.67
CA VAL A 112 9.71 0.72 2.35
C VAL A 112 10.75 1.00 1.27
N THR A 113 10.88 0.10 0.31
CA THR A 113 11.62 0.29 -0.94
C THR A 113 10.64 0.09 -2.09
N ILE A 114 10.56 1.07 -3.00
CA ILE A 114 9.59 1.07 -4.11
C ILE A 114 10.34 1.08 -5.44
N ASP A 115 10.11 0.06 -6.28
CA ASP A 115 10.51 0.08 -7.70
C ASP A 115 9.27 0.26 -8.58
N ARG A 116 9.11 1.48 -9.08
CA ARG A 116 7.99 1.88 -9.93
C ARG A 116 8.04 1.28 -11.33
N ARG A 117 9.21 0.84 -11.81
CA ARG A 117 9.37 0.32 -13.18
C ARG A 117 8.72 -1.05 -13.35
N VAL A 118 8.69 -1.83 -12.27
CA VAL A 118 8.13 -3.18 -12.23
C VAL A 118 6.89 -3.27 -11.31
N ASP A 119 6.41 -2.12 -10.82
CA ASP A 119 5.27 -2.00 -9.90
C ASP A 119 5.39 -2.87 -8.64
N ILE A 120 6.56 -2.88 -7.99
CA ILE A 120 6.82 -3.66 -6.77
C ILE A 120 7.23 -2.73 -5.63
N ALA A 121 6.68 -2.98 -4.45
CA ALA A 121 7.15 -2.40 -3.19
C ALA A 121 7.48 -3.50 -2.17
N LEU A 122 8.66 -3.40 -1.57
CA LEU A 122 9.11 -4.21 -0.44
C LEU A 122 8.91 -3.40 0.85
N VAL A 123 8.23 -3.97 1.84
CA VAL A 123 7.91 -3.31 3.11
C VAL A 123 8.37 -4.15 4.29
N LYS A 124 8.81 -3.48 5.35
CA LYS A 124 9.12 -4.12 6.64
C LYS A 124 8.00 -3.86 7.63
N LEU A 125 7.34 -4.93 8.09
CA LEU A 125 6.27 -4.87 9.08
C LEU A 125 6.84 -4.88 10.51
N VAL A 126 6.38 -3.94 11.32
CA VAL A 126 6.59 -3.86 12.77
C VAL A 126 5.40 -4.47 13.49
N ASN A 127 5.64 -5.10 14.64
CA ASN A 127 4.65 -5.84 15.45
C ASN A 127 4.06 -7.09 14.77
N PHE A 128 4.54 -7.45 13.58
CA PHE A 128 4.30 -8.76 12.99
C PHE A 128 4.97 -9.85 13.84
N LYS A 129 4.26 -10.97 14.03
CA LYS A 129 4.78 -12.16 14.71
C LYS A 129 4.71 -13.35 13.74
N PRO A 130 5.75 -14.20 13.66
CA PRO A 130 5.78 -15.32 12.72
C PRO A 130 4.56 -16.24 12.76
N GLY A 131 3.91 -16.39 13.92
CA GLY A 131 2.70 -17.21 14.08
C GLY A 131 1.41 -16.61 13.52
N MET A 132 1.44 -15.37 13.00
CA MET A 132 0.27 -14.71 12.38
C MET A 132 -0.04 -15.26 10.97
N VAL A 133 0.89 -16.01 10.38
CA VAL A 133 0.71 -16.76 9.13
C VAL A 133 1.18 -18.20 9.30
N PRO A 134 0.53 -19.18 8.65
CA PRO A 134 0.90 -20.58 8.77
C PRO A 134 2.15 -20.96 7.96
N ASN A 135 2.50 -20.18 6.92
CA ASN A 135 3.60 -20.46 6.00
C ASN A 135 4.04 -19.20 5.24
N TYR A 136 5.08 -19.35 4.41
CA TYR A 136 5.68 -18.31 3.58
C TYR A 136 5.78 -18.78 2.13
N PRO A 137 5.82 -17.86 1.14
CA PRO A 137 6.06 -18.23 -0.25
C PRO A 137 7.46 -18.84 -0.41
N VAL A 138 7.58 -19.69 -1.42
CA VAL A 138 8.88 -20.16 -1.95
C VAL A 138 8.96 -19.60 -3.36
N PHE A 139 10.00 -18.82 -3.62
CA PHE A 139 10.26 -18.28 -4.95
C PHE A 139 10.96 -19.36 -5.78
N ALA A 140 10.49 -19.56 -7.01
CA ALA A 140 11.14 -20.45 -7.95
C ALA A 140 12.48 -19.85 -8.40
N ASP A 141 13.42 -20.72 -8.78
CA ASP A 141 14.61 -20.29 -9.49
C ASP A 141 14.18 -19.65 -10.82
N PRO A 142 14.57 -18.39 -11.12
CA PRO A 142 14.20 -17.74 -12.36
C PRO A 142 14.63 -18.52 -13.62
N GLU A 143 15.68 -19.34 -13.56
CA GLU A 143 16.12 -20.18 -14.67
C GLU A 143 15.20 -21.39 -14.91
N GLU A 144 14.42 -21.78 -13.90
CA GLU A 144 13.46 -22.89 -13.96
C GLU A 144 12.03 -22.42 -14.31
N VAL A 145 11.79 -21.10 -14.44
CA VAL A 145 10.47 -20.54 -14.78
C VAL A 145 10.37 -20.25 -16.27
N SER A 146 9.47 -20.97 -16.95
CA SER A 146 9.11 -20.72 -18.36
C SER A 146 7.78 -20.00 -18.50
N ILE A 147 7.66 -19.19 -19.56
CA ILE A 147 6.39 -18.52 -19.92
C ILE A 147 5.31 -19.58 -20.14
N GLY A 148 4.15 -19.42 -19.48
CA GLY A 148 3.05 -20.38 -19.51
C GLY A 148 3.00 -21.37 -18.34
N MET A 149 4.01 -21.41 -17.47
CA MET A 149 4.01 -22.28 -16.28
C MET A 149 3.08 -21.81 -15.15
N SER A 150 2.65 -20.55 -15.15
CA SER A 150 1.65 -20.06 -14.20
C SER A 150 0.75 -18.98 -14.80
N VAL A 151 -0.52 -18.98 -14.36
CA VAL A 151 -1.47 -17.89 -14.56
C VAL A 151 -1.92 -17.47 -13.16
N CYS A 152 -1.36 -16.39 -12.62
CA CYS A 152 -1.72 -15.91 -11.29
C CYS A 152 -3.13 -15.27 -11.32
N ARG A 153 -4.06 -15.78 -10.49
CA ARG A 153 -5.38 -15.18 -10.22
C ARG A 153 -5.69 -15.07 -8.71
N VAL A 154 -4.67 -14.94 -7.86
CA VAL A 154 -4.88 -14.64 -6.45
C VAL A 154 -4.10 -13.38 -6.11
N GLY A 155 -4.82 -12.27 -6.14
CA GLY A 155 -4.46 -10.91 -5.79
C GLY A 155 -5.76 -10.13 -5.74
#